data_AF-A0A0F8W569-F1
#
_entry.id   AF-A0A0F8W569-F1
#
_cell.length_a   1.000
_cell.length_b   1.000
_cell.length_c   1.000
_cell.angle_alpha   90.00
_cell.angle_beta   90.00
_cell.angle_gamma   90.00
#
_symmetry.space_group_name_H-M   'P 1'
#
loop_
_entity.id
_entity.type
_entity.pdbx_description
1 polymer ?
#
loop_
_entity_poly.entity_id
_entity_poly.type
_entity_poly.pdbx_seq_one_letter_code
_entity_poly.pdbx_strand_id
1 'polypeptide(L)'
;MKQASSILALAGLISLAHGHGFVTSPKPRMPGSAMEAACGQQVTINQESDNYGNIQGELQIAAGQSDYNAAACDIWLCKGYKYADNTANVFSYTAGETVDFVVDIRAPHTGVANVSIVDTASNTVIGGPLISWDVYASTATGVTKNETNFSITIPDDLGDKCSEGGACVIQWYWYAQSIDQTYESCIDFTLGSGSSSSSASIASTSSTSSASTSSVASSSTATATTTTATAPVTTTTTTTTTTITTTTDTSTVTDTATATVTATATVFPTSLSSTSLASTTLATHVKIASTTASSASASASAETSSVTIPKDGTSEEKLHWAGSILKALMQYAN
;
A
#
# COMPACT_ATOMS: atom_id res chain seq x y z
N MET A 1 22.24 -48.75 20.34
CA MET A 1 21.52 -48.05 19.24
C MET A 1 20.58 -47.01 19.82
N LYS A 2 21.04 -45.80 20.17
CA LYS A 2 20.18 -44.66 20.61
C LYS A 2 20.93 -43.33 20.48
N GLN A 3 21.24 -42.88 19.27
CA GLN A 3 21.69 -41.51 18.97
C GLN A 3 21.56 -41.29 17.45
N ALA A 4 20.34 -41.13 16.91
CA ALA A 4 20.16 -40.90 15.47
C ALA A 4 18.89 -40.09 15.13
N SER A 5 18.44 -39.20 16.02
CA SER A 5 17.18 -38.47 15.80
C SER A 5 17.26 -36.95 15.93
N SER A 6 18.45 -36.35 15.98
CA SER A 6 18.59 -34.89 16.20
C SER A 6 19.29 -34.10 15.08
N ILE A 7 19.63 -34.72 13.94
CA ILE A 7 20.36 -34.04 12.85
C ILE A 7 19.44 -33.61 11.69
N LEU A 8 18.14 -33.93 11.71
CA LEU A 8 17.20 -33.60 10.62
C LEU A 8 16.33 -32.35 10.83
N ALA A 9 16.63 -31.49 11.81
CA ALA A 9 15.83 -30.28 12.08
C ALA A 9 16.45 -28.97 11.56
N LEU A 10 17.64 -28.99 10.96
CA LEU A 10 18.35 -27.76 10.55
C LEU A 10 18.28 -27.45 9.04
N ALA A 11 17.54 -28.23 8.24
CA ALA A 11 17.46 -28.06 6.79
C ALA A 11 16.30 -27.17 6.29
N GLY A 12 15.52 -26.55 7.19
CA GLY A 12 14.24 -25.91 6.83
C GLY A 12 14.20 -24.37 6.81
N LEU A 13 15.31 -23.68 7.09
CA LEU A 13 15.35 -22.21 7.02
C LEU A 13 15.57 -21.75 5.58
N ILE A 14 14.59 -21.99 4.71
CA ILE A 14 14.49 -21.26 3.45
C ILE A 14 14.14 -19.83 3.87
N SER A 15 15.13 -18.93 3.87
CA SER A 15 14.88 -17.50 3.96
C SER A 15 13.95 -17.14 2.81
N LEU A 16 12.66 -16.95 3.10
CA LEU A 16 11.75 -16.36 2.15
C LEU A 16 12.22 -14.92 1.94
N ALA A 17 13.02 -14.70 0.90
CA ALA A 17 13.37 -13.36 0.47
C ALA A 17 12.07 -12.71 0.00
N HIS A 18 11.52 -11.84 0.83
CA HIS A 18 10.38 -11.01 0.48
C HIS A 18 10.91 -9.75 -0.18
N GLY A 19 10.44 -9.45 -1.37
CA GLY A 19 10.65 -8.12 -1.94
C GLY A 19 9.92 -7.07 -1.12
N HIS A 20 10.36 -5.83 -1.24
CA HIS A 20 9.81 -4.70 -0.51
C HIS A 20 9.85 -3.48 -1.41
N GLY A 21 8.69 -2.90 -1.68
CA GLY A 21 8.57 -1.71 -2.53
C GLY A 21 7.28 -0.95 -2.25
N PHE A 22 7.36 0.38 -2.27
CA PHE A 22 6.22 1.25 -1.99
C PHE A 22 6.37 2.62 -2.64
N VAL A 23 5.27 3.21 -3.12
CA VAL A 23 5.26 4.61 -3.56
C VAL A 23 5.41 5.52 -2.35
N THR A 24 6.34 6.48 -2.41
CA THR A 24 6.53 7.49 -1.35
C THR A 24 6.03 8.87 -1.76
N SER A 25 5.90 9.13 -3.06
CA SER A 25 5.27 10.32 -3.62
C SER A 25 4.61 10.00 -4.97
N PRO A 26 3.39 10.47 -5.28
CA PRO A 26 2.46 11.14 -4.36
C PRO A 26 2.08 10.24 -3.18
N LYS A 27 1.56 10.82 -2.10
CA LYS A 27 1.25 10.06 -0.88
C LYS A 27 0.18 9.00 -1.17
N PRO A 28 0.49 7.69 -1.08
CA PRO A 28 -0.50 6.67 -1.33
C PRO A 28 -1.39 6.43 -0.10
N ARG A 29 -2.41 5.58 -0.29
CA ARG A 29 -3.21 5.04 0.80
C ARG A 29 -2.35 4.32 1.84
N MET A 30 -2.76 4.45 3.09
CA MET A 30 -2.19 3.78 4.25
C MET A 30 -3.27 3.00 5.01
N PRO A 31 -2.89 2.01 5.84
CA PRO A 31 -3.80 1.30 6.72
C PRO A 31 -4.49 2.23 7.73
N GLY A 32 -5.62 1.76 8.25
CA GLY A 32 -6.38 2.42 9.30
C GLY A 32 -7.59 1.61 9.75
N SER A 33 -8.48 2.25 10.49
CA SER A 33 -9.64 1.59 11.11
C SER A 33 -10.62 0.93 10.12
N ALA A 34 -10.81 1.50 8.94
CA ALA A 34 -11.68 0.90 7.93
C ALA A 34 -11.01 -0.32 7.27
N MET A 35 -9.68 -0.32 7.12
CA MET A 35 -8.93 -1.52 6.77
C MET A 35 -9.04 -2.58 7.87
N GLU A 36 -8.85 -2.25 9.15
CA GLU A 36 -9.00 -3.21 10.26
C GLU A 36 -10.39 -3.86 10.25
N ALA A 37 -11.45 -3.07 10.06
CA ALA A 37 -12.81 -3.59 9.99
C ALA A 37 -13.05 -4.55 8.79
N ALA A 38 -12.26 -4.44 7.72
CA ALA A 38 -12.42 -5.21 6.50
C ALA A 38 -11.45 -6.41 6.41
N CYS A 39 -10.19 -6.17 6.77
CA CYS A 39 -9.04 -7.05 6.62
C CYS A 39 -8.62 -7.69 7.95
N GLY A 40 -9.24 -7.36 9.07
CA GLY A 40 -8.87 -7.88 10.38
C GLY A 40 -7.63 -7.22 10.98
N GLN A 41 -7.49 -7.37 12.30
CA GLN A 41 -6.49 -6.67 13.10
C GLN A 41 -5.05 -7.04 12.73
N GLN A 42 -4.75 -8.32 12.50
CA GLN A 42 -3.37 -8.77 12.33
C GLN A 42 -2.78 -8.33 10.99
N VAL A 43 -3.59 -8.30 9.93
CA VAL A 43 -3.21 -7.74 8.62
C VAL A 43 -2.99 -6.23 8.72
N THR A 44 -3.88 -5.49 9.38
CA THR A 44 -3.68 -4.05 9.56
C THR A 44 -2.40 -3.73 10.34
N ILE A 45 -2.14 -4.44 11.44
CA ILE A 45 -0.89 -4.29 12.22
C ILE A 45 0.34 -4.59 11.35
N ASN A 46 0.29 -5.63 10.51
CA ASN A 46 1.42 -5.95 9.64
C ASN A 46 1.70 -4.81 8.67
N GLN A 47 0.66 -4.29 8.03
CA GLN A 47 0.75 -3.19 7.07
C GLN A 47 1.16 -1.86 7.72
N GLU A 48 0.77 -1.62 8.98
CA GLU A 48 1.25 -0.46 9.75
C GLU A 48 2.73 -0.58 10.10
N SER A 49 3.19 -1.80 10.40
CA SER A 49 4.58 -2.08 10.70
C SER A 49 5.47 -2.05 9.46
N ASP A 50 4.99 -2.56 8.34
CA ASP A 50 5.73 -2.62 7.08
C ASP A 50 4.80 -2.59 5.86
N ASN A 51 4.45 -1.38 5.43
CA ASN A 51 3.65 -1.16 4.23
C ASN A 51 4.36 -1.53 2.91
N TYR A 52 5.66 -1.91 2.94
CA TYR A 52 6.41 -2.30 1.74
C TYR A 52 6.23 -3.77 1.37
N GLY A 53 5.61 -4.58 2.25
CA GLY A 53 5.40 -6.01 2.04
C GLY A 53 4.52 -6.34 0.83
N ASN A 54 4.48 -7.61 0.44
CA ASN A 54 3.66 -8.11 -0.66
C ASN A 54 2.30 -8.63 -0.18
N ILE A 55 1.34 -8.73 -1.11
CA ILE A 55 -0.03 -9.20 -0.84
C ILE A 55 -0.06 -10.68 -0.39
N GLN A 56 0.80 -11.53 -0.92
CA GLN A 56 0.85 -12.96 -0.60
C GLN A 56 1.24 -13.22 0.85
N GLY A 57 2.14 -12.40 1.42
CA GLY A 57 2.52 -12.42 2.83
C GLY A 57 1.35 -11.99 3.72
N GLU A 58 0.64 -10.93 3.33
CA GLU A 58 -0.59 -10.52 4.02
C GLU A 58 -1.67 -11.62 4.00
N LEU A 59 -1.79 -12.35 2.89
CA LEU A 59 -2.72 -13.47 2.80
C LEU A 59 -2.35 -14.64 3.72
N GLN A 60 -1.05 -14.87 3.97
CA GLN A 60 -0.61 -15.85 4.97
C GLN A 60 -1.00 -15.42 6.38
N ILE A 61 -0.90 -14.12 6.67
CA ILE A 61 -1.33 -13.54 7.95
C ILE A 61 -2.85 -13.63 8.09
N ALA A 62 -3.58 -13.27 7.03
CA ALA A 62 -5.03 -13.33 6.96
C ALA A 62 -5.58 -14.74 7.23
N ALA A 63 -4.89 -15.78 6.77
CA ALA A 63 -5.27 -17.17 7.02
C ALA A 63 -5.21 -17.56 8.51
N GLY A 64 -4.48 -16.79 9.34
CA GLY A 64 -4.32 -17.03 10.78
C GLY A 64 -5.30 -16.27 11.68
N GLN A 65 -6.15 -15.40 11.14
CA GLN A 65 -7.08 -14.58 11.91
C GLN A 65 -8.55 -14.87 11.52
N SER A 66 -9.47 -14.77 12.48
CA SER A 66 -10.90 -15.08 12.27
C SER A 66 -11.74 -13.89 11.79
N ASP A 67 -11.20 -12.68 11.89
CA ASP A 67 -11.85 -11.40 11.56
C ASP A 67 -11.53 -10.90 10.14
N TYR A 68 -10.76 -11.66 9.35
CA TYR A 68 -10.53 -11.36 7.95
C TYR A 68 -11.79 -11.62 7.10
N ASN A 69 -12.24 -10.59 6.37
CA ASN A 69 -13.30 -10.73 5.38
C ASN A 69 -12.74 -10.48 3.98
N ALA A 70 -12.51 -11.54 3.21
CA ALA A 70 -11.89 -11.44 1.87
C ALA A 70 -12.60 -10.46 0.92
N ALA A 71 -13.94 -10.48 0.91
CA ALA A 71 -14.73 -9.64 0.03
C ALA A 71 -14.74 -8.17 0.48
N ALA A 72 -14.78 -7.93 1.79
CA ALA A 72 -14.71 -6.56 2.32
C ALA A 72 -13.29 -6.00 2.22
N CYS A 73 -12.28 -6.82 2.49
CA CYS A 73 -10.87 -6.43 2.43
C CYS A 73 -10.43 -6.16 0.99
N ASP A 74 -10.85 -6.99 0.03
CA ASP A 74 -10.45 -6.91 -1.38
C ASP A 74 -8.95 -6.63 -1.51
N ILE A 75 -8.14 -7.54 -0.95
CA ILE A 75 -6.71 -7.29 -0.73
C ILE A 75 -5.92 -7.09 -2.03
N TRP A 76 -6.47 -7.52 -3.16
CA TRP A 76 -5.93 -7.34 -4.51
C TRP A 76 -6.33 -5.99 -5.14
N LEU A 77 -6.97 -5.11 -4.37
CA LEU A 77 -7.18 -3.71 -4.69
C LEU A 77 -6.49 -2.87 -3.62
N CYS A 78 -5.40 -2.21 -3.99
CA CYS A 78 -4.68 -1.28 -3.11
C CYS A 78 -4.15 -1.94 -1.84
N LYS A 79 -3.76 -3.23 -1.91
CA LYS A 79 -3.37 -4.04 -0.74
C LYS A 79 -4.44 -4.09 0.37
N GLY A 80 -5.70 -3.87 0.02
CA GLY A 80 -6.83 -3.78 0.96
C GLY A 80 -6.99 -2.44 1.68
N TYR A 81 -6.14 -1.44 1.41
CA TYR A 81 -6.25 -0.12 2.01
C TYR A 81 -7.54 0.60 1.59
N LYS A 82 -8.22 1.20 2.57
CA LYS A 82 -9.55 1.78 2.37
C LYS A 82 -9.49 3.28 2.16
N TYR A 83 -10.30 3.76 1.23
CA TYR A 83 -10.47 5.19 0.99
C TYR A 83 -10.93 5.94 2.25
N ALA A 84 -11.79 5.32 3.08
CA ALA A 84 -12.28 5.92 4.31
C ALA A 84 -11.16 6.33 5.29
N ASP A 85 -10.05 5.58 5.31
CA ASP A 85 -8.86 5.91 6.13
C ASP A 85 -7.97 6.98 5.46
N ASN A 86 -8.26 7.36 4.22
CA ASN A 86 -7.36 8.12 3.35
C ASN A 86 -8.01 9.36 2.71
N THR A 87 -9.18 9.78 3.17
CA THR A 87 -9.92 10.95 2.65
C THR A 87 -9.14 12.28 2.72
N ALA A 88 -8.11 12.36 3.58
CA ALA A 88 -7.21 13.51 3.67
C ALA A 88 -6.08 13.50 2.62
N ASN A 89 -5.91 12.42 1.86
CA ASN A 89 -4.81 12.20 0.92
C ASN A 89 -5.32 12.12 -0.54
N VAL A 90 -6.32 12.94 -0.89
CA VAL A 90 -6.88 12.99 -2.25
C VAL A 90 -6.23 14.14 -3.02
N PHE A 91 -5.66 13.83 -4.18
CA PHE A 91 -5.11 14.82 -5.09
C PHE A 91 -6.17 15.33 -6.07
N SER A 92 -6.09 16.58 -6.48
CA SER A 92 -6.95 17.12 -7.55
C SER A 92 -6.09 17.39 -8.76
N TYR A 93 -6.33 16.63 -9.83
CA TYR A 93 -5.57 16.71 -11.08
C TYR A 93 -6.45 17.16 -12.24
N THR A 94 -5.81 17.63 -13.29
CA THR A 94 -6.45 17.92 -14.58
C THR A 94 -5.97 16.97 -15.67
N ALA A 95 -6.79 16.78 -16.70
CA ALA A 95 -6.40 16.00 -17.87
C ALA A 95 -5.13 16.58 -18.53
N GLY A 96 -4.18 15.72 -18.89
CA GLY A 96 -2.88 16.10 -19.45
C GLY A 96 -1.85 16.56 -18.41
N GLU A 97 -2.22 16.66 -17.14
CA GLU A 97 -1.29 17.03 -16.06
C GLU A 97 -0.21 15.94 -15.90
N THR A 98 1.03 16.37 -15.67
CA THR A 98 2.14 15.47 -15.37
C THR A 98 2.27 15.30 -13.86
N VAL A 99 2.29 14.07 -13.39
CA VAL A 99 2.43 13.73 -11.97
C VAL A 99 3.75 12.98 -11.77
N ASP A 100 4.60 13.53 -10.91
CA ASP A 100 5.88 12.92 -10.55
C ASP A 100 5.68 11.83 -9.49
N PHE A 101 6.32 10.69 -9.72
CA PHE A 101 6.31 9.53 -8.86
C PHE A 101 7.70 9.25 -8.30
N VAL A 102 7.72 8.91 -7.00
CA VAL A 102 8.88 8.38 -6.30
C VAL A 102 8.50 7.05 -5.66
N VAL A 103 9.21 5.99 -6.04
CA VAL A 103 9.06 4.63 -5.49
C VAL A 103 10.33 4.28 -4.74
N ASP A 104 10.19 3.81 -3.50
CA ASP A 104 11.29 3.25 -2.72
C ASP A 104 11.24 1.72 -2.82
N ILE A 105 12.34 1.11 -3.29
CA ILE A 105 12.51 -0.33 -3.46
C ILE A 105 13.61 -0.79 -2.51
N ARG A 106 13.22 -1.40 -1.40
CA ARG A 106 14.13 -1.83 -0.33
C ARG A 106 14.73 -3.20 -0.56
N ALA A 107 13.96 -4.09 -1.19
CA ALA A 107 14.40 -5.43 -1.55
C ALA A 107 13.96 -5.74 -2.99
N PRO A 108 14.87 -5.62 -3.98
CA PRO A 108 14.51 -5.79 -5.38
C PRO A 108 14.31 -7.27 -5.74
N HIS A 109 13.31 -7.52 -6.58
CA HIS A 109 13.05 -8.81 -7.22
C HIS A 109 12.62 -8.60 -8.67
N THR A 110 13.19 -9.40 -9.56
CA THR A 110 12.92 -9.23 -10.98
C THR A 110 11.49 -9.60 -11.30
N GLY A 111 10.82 -8.71 -12.03
CA GLY A 111 9.43 -8.86 -12.41
C GLY A 111 8.99 -7.83 -13.43
N VAL A 112 7.68 -7.57 -13.47
CA VAL A 112 7.04 -6.57 -14.32
C VAL A 112 6.35 -5.52 -13.45
N ALA A 113 6.24 -4.29 -13.94
CA ALA A 113 5.51 -3.25 -13.23
C ALA A 113 4.75 -2.34 -14.19
N ASN A 114 3.71 -1.69 -13.69
CA ASN A 114 3.01 -0.61 -14.38
C ASN A 114 2.41 0.39 -13.40
N VAL A 115 2.04 1.56 -13.94
CA VAL A 115 1.13 2.48 -13.26
C VAL A 115 -0.12 2.63 -14.12
N SER A 116 -1.29 2.43 -13.53
CA SER A 116 -2.58 2.42 -14.23
C SER A 116 -3.64 3.19 -13.45
N ILE A 117 -4.67 3.68 -14.14
CA ILE A 117 -5.89 4.15 -13.47
C ILE A 117 -6.78 2.95 -13.21
N VAL A 118 -7.28 2.80 -11.97
CA VAL A 118 -8.15 1.70 -11.58
C VAL A 118 -9.48 2.25 -11.06
N ASP A 119 -10.58 1.73 -11.59
CA ASP A 119 -11.94 1.87 -11.04
C ASP A 119 -12.04 1.00 -9.78
N THR A 120 -12.22 1.64 -8.63
CA THR A 120 -12.17 0.95 -7.33
C THR A 120 -13.44 0.16 -7.01
N ALA A 121 -14.56 0.48 -7.66
CA ALA A 121 -15.82 -0.22 -7.44
C ALA A 121 -15.84 -1.59 -8.12
N SER A 122 -15.17 -1.68 -9.27
CA SER A 122 -15.08 -2.90 -10.08
C SER A 122 -13.73 -3.61 -10.00
N ASN A 123 -12.72 -2.97 -9.40
CA ASN A 123 -11.32 -3.39 -9.44
C ASN A 123 -10.86 -3.67 -10.88
N THR A 124 -11.08 -2.70 -11.77
CA THR A 124 -10.69 -2.81 -13.19
C THR A 124 -9.84 -1.65 -13.63
N VAL A 125 -8.83 -1.94 -14.45
CA VAL A 125 -8.01 -0.91 -15.09
C VAL A 125 -8.85 -0.16 -16.12
N ILE A 126 -8.80 1.17 -16.07
CA ILE A 126 -9.39 2.07 -17.06
C ILE A 126 -8.31 2.41 -18.10
N GLY A 127 -8.58 2.11 -19.36
CA GLY A 127 -7.65 2.39 -20.45
C GLY A 127 -6.41 1.48 -20.43
N GLY A 128 -5.27 2.03 -20.88
CA GLY A 128 -3.97 1.35 -20.84
C GLY A 128 -3.11 1.83 -19.66
N PRO A 129 -2.00 1.14 -19.37
CA PRO A 129 -1.03 1.60 -18.38
C PRO A 129 -0.45 2.96 -18.81
N LEU A 130 -0.35 3.88 -17.85
CA LEU A 130 0.25 5.21 -18.04
C LEU A 130 1.77 5.12 -18.24
N ILE A 131 2.39 4.10 -17.65
CA ILE A 131 3.78 3.69 -17.85
C ILE A 131 3.89 2.20 -17.50
N SER A 132 4.81 1.47 -18.15
CA SER A 132 5.05 0.04 -17.89
C SER A 132 6.52 -0.35 -18.10
N TRP A 133 6.91 -1.43 -17.43
CA TRP A 133 8.23 -2.05 -17.51
C TRP A 133 8.09 -3.57 -17.64
N ASP A 134 8.67 -4.13 -18.70
CA ASP A 134 8.76 -5.59 -18.91
C ASP A 134 9.81 -6.25 -18.00
N VAL A 135 10.79 -5.46 -17.54
CA VAL A 135 11.78 -5.85 -16.55
C VAL A 135 11.86 -4.72 -15.54
N TYR A 136 11.46 -4.99 -14.31
CA TYR A 136 11.41 -4.06 -13.20
C TYR A 136 12.16 -4.60 -11.97
N ALA A 137 12.83 -3.72 -11.24
CA ALA A 137 13.54 -4.03 -9.99
C ALA A 137 14.49 -5.23 -10.14
N SER A 138 15.22 -5.26 -11.25
CA SER A 138 16.05 -6.38 -11.63
C SER A 138 17.17 -6.64 -10.62
N THR A 139 17.32 -7.88 -10.19
CA THR A 139 18.41 -8.30 -9.30
C THR A 139 19.72 -8.50 -10.07
N ALA A 140 19.63 -8.69 -11.39
CA ALA A 140 20.79 -8.88 -12.26
C ALA A 140 21.43 -7.55 -12.66
N THR A 141 20.63 -6.51 -12.91
CA THR A 141 21.11 -5.19 -13.35
C THR A 141 21.08 -4.14 -12.26
N GLY A 142 20.42 -4.43 -11.13
CA GLY A 142 20.08 -3.46 -10.11
C GLY A 142 18.86 -2.62 -10.49
N VAL A 143 18.34 -1.89 -9.50
CA VAL A 143 17.24 -0.93 -9.66
C VAL A 143 17.76 0.33 -10.35
N THR A 144 17.08 0.78 -11.39
CA THR A 144 17.46 1.97 -12.16
C THR A 144 16.75 3.23 -11.65
N LYS A 145 17.24 4.41 -12.06
CA LYS A 145 16.63 5.69 -11.65
C LYS A 145 15.20 5.86 -12.17
N ASN A 146 14.91 5.43 -13.39
CA ASN A 146 13.59 5.52 -14.00
C ASN A 146 12.58 4.51 -13.44
N GLU A 147 13.00 3.54 -12.63
CA GLU A 147 12.09 2.65 -11.89
C GLU A 147 11.64 3.26 -10.56
N THR A 148 12.48 4.12 -9.98
CA THR A 148 12.25 4.75 -8.66
C THR A 148 11.80 6.19 -8.77
N ASN A 149 12.04 6.86 -9.91
CA ASN A 149 11.74 8.26 -10.14
C ASN A 149 11.32 8.44 -11.60
N PHE A 150 10.04 8.66 -11.83
CA PHE A 150 9.44 8.82 -13.16
C PHE A 150 8.23 9.75 -13.06
N SER A 151 7.66 10.10 -14.21
CA SER A 151 6.41 10.87 -14.26
C SER A 151 5.40 10.14 -15.13
N ILE A 152 4.12 10.32 -14.82
CA ILE A 152 3.00 9.88 -15.64
C ILE A 152 2.22 11.09 -16.14
N THR A 153 1.38 10.90 -17.14
CA THR A 153 0.42 11.91 -17.60
C THR A 153 -0.99 11.44 -17.29
N ILE A 154 -1.81 12.30 -16.68
CA ILE A 154 -3.21 12.01 -16.39
C ILE A 154 -3.99 11.97 -17.71
N PRO A 155 -4.71 10.88 -18.00
CA PRO A 155 -5.43 10.74 -19.26
C PRO A 155 -6.65 11.68 -19.33
N ASP A 156 -7.06 12.02 -20.55
CA ASP A 156 -8.18 12.91 -20.85
C ASP A 156 -9.51 12.18 -21.13
N ASP A 157 -9.49 10.84 -21.16
CA ASP A 157 -10.62 9.99 -21.54
C ASP A 157 -11.31 9.27 -20.36
N LEU A 158 -11.08 9.73 -19.12
CA LEU A 158 -11.72 9.16 -17.92
C LEU A 158 -13.18 9.57 -17.74
N GLY A 159 -13.63 10.63 -18.43
CA GLY A 159 -14.97 11.22 -18.27
C GLY A 159 -15.24 11.60 -16.81
N ASP A 160 -16.49 11.42 -16.36
CA ASP A 160 -16.90 11.75 -14.99
C ASP A 160 -16.58 10.64 -13.97
N LYS A 161 -16.02 9.50 -14.39
CA LYS A 161 -15.81 8.30 -13.53
C LYS A 161 -14.93 8.58 -12.32
N CYS A 162 -13.91 9.41 -12.50
CA CYS A 162 -12.91 9.72 -11.48
C CYS A 162 -13.12 11.12 -10.87
N SER A 163 -14.33 11.66 -10.93
CA SER A 163 -14.65 13.00 -10.41
C SER A 163 -14.80 13.03 -8.88
N GLU A 164 -15.05 11.88 -8.26
CA GLU A 164 -15.22 11.74 -6.81
C GLU A 164 -14.01 11.02 -6.18
N GLY A 165 -13.60 11.49 -5.00
CA GLY A 165 -12.51 10.87 -4.26
C GLY A 165 -12.86 9.42 -3.92
N GLY A 166 -11.90 8.52 -4.13
CA GLY A 166 -12.07 7.08 -3.90
C GLY A 166 -12.76 6.32 -5.02
N ALA A 167 -13.35 6.98 -6.03
CA ALA A 167 -13.94 6.31 -7.20
C ALA A 167 -12.88 5.71 -8.13
N CYS A 168 -11.74 6.40 -8.26
CA CYS A 168 -10.57 5.93 -8.97
C CYS A 168 -9.31 6.09 -8.13
N VAL A 169 -8.30 5.30 -8.46
CA VAL A 169 -6.94 5.44 -7.96
C VAL A 169 -5.94 5.38 -9.10
N ILE A 170 -4.81 6.06 -8.94
CA ILE A 170 -3.60 5.75 -9.70
C ILE A 170 -2.90 4.62 -8.94
N GLN A 171 -2.88 3.43 -9.50
CA GLN A 171 -2.25 2.25 -8.89
C GLN A 171 -0.89 2.03 -9.51
N TRP A 172 0.16 2.06 -8.68
CA TRP A 172 1.42 1.40 -9.01
C TRP A 172 1.30 -0.07 -8.65
N TYR A 173 1.60 -0.94 -9.62
CA TYR A 173 1.54 -2.38 -9.50
C TYR A 173 2.90 -2.96 -9.89
N TRP A 174 3.46 -3.83 -9.05
CA TRP A 174 4.67 -4.60 -9.35
C TRP A 174 4.43 -6.07 -9.02
N TYR A 175 4.66 -6.93 -10.01
CA TYR A 175 4.65 -8.38 -9.84
C TYR A 175 6.05 -8.94 -10.02
N ALA A 176 6.67 -9.31 -8.91
CA ALA A 176 7.96 -9.99 -8.85
C ALA A 176 7.81 -11.46 -9.25
N GLN A 177 7.74 -11.72 -10.56
CA GLN A 177 7.57 -13.05 -11.15
C GLN A 177 8.60 -14.07 -10.64
N SER A 178 9.81 -13.62 -10.32
CA SER A 178 10.88 -14.49 -9.80
C SER A 178 10.58 -15.16 -8.46
N ILE A 179 9.63 -14.63 -7.68
CA ILE A 179 9.27 -15.14 -6.35
C ILE A 179 7.75 -15.16 -6.10
N ASP A 180 6.94 -14.93 -7.13
CA ASP A 180 5.47 -14.91 -7.07
C ASP A 180 4.91 -13.95 -6.00
N GLN A 181 5.38 -12.70 -6.02
CA GLN A 181 4.98 -11.66 -5.05
C GLN A 181 4.46 -10.40 -5.75
N THR A 182 3.37 -9.84 -5.22
CA THR A 182 2.69 -8.67 -5.76
C THR A 182 2.72 -7.52 -4.78
N TYR A 183 3.02 -6.33 -5.29
CA TYR A 183 3.12 -5.08 -4.56
C TYR A 183 2.22 -4.06 -5.21
N GLU A 184 1.53 -3.28 -4.38
CA GLU A 184 0.67 -2.22 -4.86
C GLU A 184 0.79 -0.97 -3.99
N SER A 185 0.60 0.18 -4.61
CA SER A 185 0.35 1.45 -3.92
C SER A 185 -0.70 2.21 -4.71
N CYS A 186 -1.69 2.76 -4.02
CA CYS A 186 -2.79 3.49 -4.64
C CYS A 186 -2.80 4.94 -4.21
N ILE A 187 -2.89 5.84 -5.17
CA ILE A 187 -2.99 7.29 -4.95
C ILE A 187 -4.43 7.68 -5.28
N ASP A 188 -5.15 8.19 -4.30
CA ASP A 188 -6.49 8.73 -4.51
C ASP A 188 -6.41 10.08 -5.22
N PHE A 189 -7.23 10.25 -6.25
CA PHE A 189 -7.32 11.51 -6.95
C PHE A 189 -8.76 11.82 -7.38
N THR A 190 -8.96 13.07 -7.74
CA THR A 190 -10.14 13.57 -8.45
C THR A 190 -9.68 14.19 -9.75
N LEU A 191 -10.39 13.90 -10.84
CA LEU A 191 -10.20 14.58 -12.11
C LEU A 191 -11.09 15.82 -12.12
N GLY A 192 -10.48 17.00 -12.02
CA GLY A 192 -11.18 18.24 -12.29
C GLY A 192 -11.63 18.26 -13.74
N SER A 193 -12.83 18.78 -13.98
CA SER A 193 -13.30 19.14 -15.32
C SER A 193 -12.44 20.28 -15.84
N GLY A 194 -11.24 19.94 -16.30
CA GLY A 194 -10.41 20.82 -17.09
C GLY A 194 -11.27 21.27 -18.24
N SER A 195 -11.74 22.52 -18.19
CA SER A 195 -12.35 23.16 -19.34
C SER A 195 -11.31 23.05 -20.44
N SER A 196 -11.52 22.11 -21.35
CA SER A 196 -10.82 21.98 -22.61
C SER A 196 -10.97 23.32 -23.30
N SER A 197 -10.04 24.22 -22.99
CA SER A 197 -9.96 25.56 -23.56
C SER A 197 -9.44 25.38 -24.96
N SER A 198 -10.34 24.87 -25.79
CA SER A 198 -10.35 25.05 -27.22
C SER A 198 -10.16 26.55 -27.40
N SER A 199 -8.98 26.93 -27.89
CA SER A 199 -8.64 28.31 -28.21
C SER A 199 -9.58 28.79 -29.31
N ALA A 200 -10.76 29.27 -28.93
CA ALA A 200 -11.67 30.00 -29.79
C ALA A 200 -11.41 31.49 -29.54
N SER A 201 -10.64 32.07 -30.43
CA SER A 201 -10.48 33.51 -30.56
C SER A 201 -11.84 34.14 -30.80
N ILE A 202 -12.37 34.89 -29.83
CA ILE A 202 -13.46 35.84 -30.09
C ILE A 202 -13.16 37.16 -29.40
N ALA A 203 -13.25 38.18 -30.24
CA ALA A 203 -12.87 39.55 -30.02
C ALA A 203 -13.74 40.27 -28.99
N SER A 204 -13.14 41.35 -28.50
CA SER A 204 -13.63 42.35 -27.58
C SER A 204 -15.06 42.85 -27.85
N THR A 205 -15.85 42.98 -26.79
CA THR A 205 -16.82 44.07 -26.70
C THR A 205 -16.87 44.63 -25.29
N SER A 206 -16.51 45.90 -25.22
CA SER A 206 -16.50 46.78 -24.07
C SER A 206 -17.91 47.03 -23.55
N SER A 207 -18.10 47.00 -22.23
CA SER A 207 -19.23 47.69 -21.59
C SER A 207 -18.78 48.32 -20.27
N THR A 208 -18.58 49.62 -20.34
CA THR A 208 -18.53 50.58 -19.23
C THR A 208 -19.79 50.51 -18.37
N SER A 209 -19.64 50.50 -17.04
CA SER A 209 -20.61 51.12 -16.12
C SER A 209 -19.96 51.44 -14.77
N SER A 210 -20.33 52.62 -14.29
CA SER A 210 -19.70 53.51 -13.31
C SER A 210 -19.71 53.04 -11.84
N ALA A 211 -18.60 53.37 -11.18
CA ALA A 211 -18.44 54.03 -9.87
C ALA A 211 -19.52 53.88 -8.78
N SER A 212 -19.07 53.50 -7.59
CA SER A 212 -19.48 54.12 -6.33
C SER A 212 -18.33 54.08 -5.31
N THR A 213 -17.98 55.28 -4.84
CA THR A 213 -17.00 55.61 -3.81
C THR A 213 -17.43 55.15 -2.42
N SER A 214 -16.50 54.66 -1.60
CA SER A 214 -16.26 55.23 -0.25
C SER A 214 -14.98 54.67 0.38
N SER A 215 -14.22 55.61 0.90
CA SER A 215 -12.98 55.56 1.65
C SER A 215 -13.06 54.80 2.97
N VAL A 216 -11.98 54.15 3.38
CA VAL A 216 -11.30 54.41 4.67
C VAL A 216 -9.86 53.90 4.62
N ALA A 217 -8.96 54.75 5.11
CA ALA A 217 -7.54 54.52 5.25
C ALA A 217 -7.22 53.56 6.39
N SER A 218 -6.12 52.82 6.28
CA SER A 218 -5.26 52.58 7.44
C SER A 218 -3.83 52.26 7.01
N SER A 219 -2.93 53.06 7.57
CA SER A 219 -1.48 53.01 7.49
C SER A 219 -0.92 51.78 8.23
N SER A 220 0.17 51.19 7.73
CA SER A 220 1.37 50.92 8.54
C SER A 220 2.49 50.27 7.70
N THR A 221 3.56 51.06 7.56
CA THR A 221 4.99 50.67 7.70
C THR A 221 5.50 49.42 6.99
N ALA A 222 6.21 49.69 5.89
CA ALA A 222 7.26 48.84 5.35
C ALA A 222 8.48 48.83 6.29
N THR A 223 8.92 47.63 6.68
CA THR A 223 10.23 47.41 7.28
C THR A 223 11.08 46.65 6.25
N ALA A 224 12.07 47.34 5.71
CA ALA A 224 13.16 46.74 4.98
C ALA A 224 14.01 45.90 5.96
N THR A 225 14.36 44.68 5.58
CA THR A 225 15.40 43.93 6.30
C THR A 225 16.39 43.34 5.31
N THR A 226 17.63 43.52 5.72
CA THR A 226 18.88 43.53 4.99
C THR A 226 19.31 42.14 4.54
N THR A 227 19.89 42.11 3.34
CA THR A 227 20.68 41.02 2.78
C THR A 227 21.95 40.78 3.60
N THR A 228 22.15 39.55 4.07
CA THR A 228 23.47 39.07 4.53
C THR A 228 23.83 37.80 3.76
N ALA A 229 24.76 37.97 2.82
CA ALA A 229 25.44 36.89 2.13
C ALA A 229 26.37 36.16 3.11
N THR A 230 26.28 34.83 3.16
CA THR A 230 27.25 33.98 3.85
C THR A 230 27.92 33.07 2.82
N ALA A 231 29.25 33.06 2.85
CA ALA A 231 30.15 32.40 1.91
C ALA A 231 30.07 30.85 1.98
N PRO A 232 30.47 30.15 0.90
CA PRO A 232 30.51 28.69 0.88
C PRO A 232 31.70 28.14 1.68
N VAL A 233 31.43 27.20 2.58
CA VAL A 233 32.45 26.40 3.27
C VAL A 233 32.82 25.20 2.39
N THR A 234 34.04 25.25 1.87
CA THR A 234 34.73 24.11 1.25
C THR A 234 35.07 23.09 2.32
N THR A 235 34.52 21.88 2.24
CA THR A 235 35.01 20.73 3.04
C THR A 235 35.51 19.64 2.10
N THR A 236 36.80 19.35 2.25
CA THR A 236 37.62 18.40 1.52
C THR A 236 37.12 16.96 1.68
N THR A 237 36.88 16.29 0.55
CA THR A 237 36.63 14.84 0.47
C THR A 237 37.95 14.08 0.55
N THR A 238 38.14 13.29 1.61
CA THR A 238 39.24 12.30 1.68
C THR A 238 38.75 10.99 1.11
N THR A 239 39.21 10.65 -0.09
CA THR A 239 39.00 9.36 -0.76
C THR A 239 40.00 8.35 -0.22
N THR A 240 39.54 7.37 0.57
CA THR A 240 40.35 6.19 0.91
C THR A 240 40.02 5.06 -0.06
N THR A 241 40.86 4.92 -1.07
CA THR A 241 40.92 3.79 -2.00
C THR A 241 41.30 2.53 -1.23
N THR A 242 40.36 1.60 -1.03
CA THR A 242 40.68 0.24 -0.58
C THR A 242 40.58 -0.69 -1.78
N THR A 243 41.75 -1.06 -2.30
CA THR A 243 41.95 -2.12 -3.28
C THR A 243 41.67 -3.46 -2.60
N ILE A 244 40.61 -4.16 -2.99
CA ILE A 244 40.40 -5.57 -2.62
C ILE A 244 40.73 -6.42 -3.84
N THR A 245 41.79 -7.19 -3.68
CA THR A 245 42.34 -8.18 -4.60
C THR A 245 41.31 -9.30 -4.86
N THR A 246 40.97 -9.47 -6.13
CA THR A 246 40.19 -10.58 -6.66
C THR A 246 41.00 -11.87 -6.54
N THR A 247 40.47 -12.88 -5.84
CA THR A 247 40.99 -14.25 -5.90
C THR A 247 39.96 -15.06 -6.68
N THR A 248 40.26 -15.30 -7.94
CA THR A 248 39.61 -16.30 -8.78
C THR A 248 39.88 -17.68 -8.20
N ASP A 249 38.83 -18.41 -7.81
CA ASP A 249 38.92 -19.85 -7.73
C ASP A 249 37.94 -20.51 -8.69
N THR A 250 38.52 -21.40 -9.47
CA THR A 250 37.92 -22.13 -10.59
C THR A 250 37.39 -23.42 -10.03
N SER A 251 36.11 -23.70 -10.22
CA SER A 251 35.60 -25.07 -10.06
C SER A 251 34.52 -25.33 -11.08
N THR A 252 34.95 -26.02 -12.12
CA THR A 252 34.16 -26.73 -13.12
C THR A 252 33.36 -27.85 -12.46
N VAL A 253 32.03 -27.82 -12.58
CA VAL A 253 31.21 -29.04 -12.51
C VAL A 253 30.17 -29.01 -13.63
N THR A 254 30.38 -29.91 -14.56
CA THR A 254 29.47 -30.39 -15.61
C THR A 254 28.41 -31.32 -15.01
N ASP A 255 27.13 -31.05 -15.29
CA ASP A 255 26.04 -32.04 -15.49
C ASP A 255 24.82 -31.26 -16.00
N THR A 256 24.44 -31.27 -17.28
CA THR A 256 23.81 -32.32 -18.09
C THR A 256 22.71 -33.12 -17.38
N ALA A 257 21.49 -32.56 -17.36
CA ALA A 257 20.27 -33.36 -17.38
C ALA A 257 19.15 -32.59 -18.09
N THR A 258 18.99 -32.89 -19.38
CA THR A 258 17.84 -32.52 -20.20
C THR A 258 16.65 -33.38 -19.79
N ALA A 259 15.63 -32.80 -19.17
CA ALA A 259 14.33 -33.44 -18.99
C ALA A 259 13.28 -32.67 -19.81
N THR A 260 13.01 -33.20 -21.00
CA THR A 260 11.91 -32.82 -21.87
C THR A 260 10.60 -33.25 -21.21
N VAL A 261 9.77 -32.30 -20.78
CA VAL A 261 8.37 -32.58 -20.39
C VAL A 261 7.47 -32.08 -21.50
N THR A 262 6.94 -33.04 -22.23
CA THR A 262 5.92 -32.90 -23.27
C THR A 262 4.63 -32.35 -22.66
N ALA A 263 4.23 -31.15 -23.09
CA ALA A 263 2.93 -30.57 -22.81
C ALA A 263 1.84 -31.40 -23.50
N THR A 264 0.92 -31.99 -22.72
CA THR A 264 -0.34 -32.53 -23.23
C THR A 264 -1.44 -31.53 -22.89
N ALA A 265 -1.90 -30.82 -23.92
CA ALA A 265 -3.05 -29.94 -23.86
C ALA A 265 -4.31 -30.80 -23.69
N THR A 266 -5.00 -30.64 -22.55
CA THR A 266 -6.35 -31.20 -22.37
C THR A 266 -7.35 -30.07 -22.47
N VAL A 267 -8.09 -30.08 -23.57
CA VAL A 267 -9.21 -29.20 -23.89
C VAL A 267 -10.38 -29.60 -22.99
N PHE A 268 -10.90 -28.67 -22.18
CA PHE A 268 -12.19 -28.82 -21.51
C PHE A 268 -13.25 -27.96 -22.21
N PRO A 269 -14.42 -28.53 -22.56
CA PRO A 269 -15.45 -27.82 -23.28
C PRO A 269 -16.29 -26.91 -22.38
N THR A 270 -16.76 -25.87 -23.05
CA THR A 270 -17.72 -24.85 -22.69
C THR A 270 -19.10 -25.38 -22.30
N SER A 271 -19.75 -24.56 -21.47
CA SER A 271 -21.20 -24.37 -21.30
C SER A 271 -22.00 -25.42 -20.52
N LEU A 272 -22.69 -24.94 -19.49
CA LEU A 272 -24.11 -25.19 -19.28
C LEU A 272 -24.70 -24.06 -18.42
N SER A 273 -25.61 -23.31 -19.05
CA SER A 273 -26.55 -22.40 -18.40
C SER A 273 -27.66 -23.21 -17.73
N SER A 274 -28.12 -22.77 -16.55
CA SER A 274 -29.48 -23.07 -16.07
C SER A 274 -29.93 -22.04 -15.02
N THR A 275 -30.79 -21.14 -15.47
CA THR A 275 -32.04 -20.64 -14.84
C THR A 275 -32.25 -20.97 -13.35
N SER A 276 -32.34 -19.96 -12.48
CA SER A 276 -33.57 -19.22 -12.12
C SER A 276 -34.69 -20.09 -11.57
N LEU A 277 -34.88 -20.06 -10.25
CA LEU A 277 -36.18 -20.19 -9.60
C LEU A 277 -36.22 -19.28 -8.36
N ALA A 278 -37.05 -18.25 -8.45
CA ALA A 278 -37.57 -17.51 -7.31
C ALA A 278 -38.59 -18.39 -6.56
N SER A 279 -38.61 -18.30 -5.24
CA SER A 279 -39.76 -18.70 -4.42
C SER A 279 -40.03 -17.64 -3.36
N THR A 280 -41.23 -17.10 -3.46
CA THR A 280 -41.80 -16.03 -2.65
C THR A 280 -42.52 -16.62 -1.43
N THR A 281 -42.33 -15.99 -0.28
CA THR A 281 -43.22 -15.86 0.89
C THR A 281 -43.97 -17.08 1.46
N LEU A 282 -43.81 -17.30 2.77
CA LEU A 282 -44.96 -17.25 3.67
C LEU A 282 -44.58 -16.75 5.07
N ALA A 283 -45.27 -15.70 5.50
CA ALA A 283 -45.25 -15.16 6.84
C ALA A 283 -46.04 -16.05 7.80
N THR A 284 -45.61 -16.18 9.05
CA THR A 284 -46.54 -16.47 10.16
C THR A 284 -46.08 -15.77 11.43
N HIS A 285 -46.99 -14.95 11.94
CA HIS A 285 -46.94 -14.27 13.22
C HIS A 285 -46.88 -15.27 14.39
N VAL A 286 -46.01 -15.02 15.37
CA VAL A 286 -46.29 -15.34 16.78
C VAL A 286 -45.84 -14.16 17.65
N LYS A 287 -46.80 -13.67 18.43
CA LYS A 287 -46.72 -12.65 19.48
C LYS A 287 -46.45 -13.34 20.83
N ILE A 288 -46.04 -12.56 21.85
CA ILE A 288 -45.85 -12.84 23.31
C ILE A 288 -44.35 -12.75 23.65
N ALA A 289 -43.87 -12.01 24.64
CA ALA A 289 -44.44 -11.00 25.53
C ALA A 289 -43.29 -10.15 26.07
N SER A 290 -43.63 -8.92 26.43
CA SER A 290 -42.86 -7.95 27.17
C SER A 290 -42.54 -8.42 28.60
N THR A 291 -41.27 -8.36 28.98
CA THR A 291 -40.86 -8.21 30.39
C THR A 291 -39.83 -7.09 30.49
N THR A 292 -40.27 -6.02 31.14
CA THR A 292 -39.49 -4.91 31.68
C THR A 292 -38.50 -5.38 32.74
N ALA A 293 -37.24 -4.91 32.68
CA ALA A 293 -36.38 -4.76 33.84
C ALA A 293 -35.41 -3.60 33.63
N SER A 294 -35.40 -2.70 34.61
CA SER A 294 -34.65 -1.44 34.65
C SER A 294 -33.19 -1.64 35.06
N SER A 295 -32.34 -0.76 34.50
CA SER A 295 -31.20 -0.05 35.11
C SER A 295 -30.32 -0.74 36.16
N ALA A 296 -29.03 -0.91 35.82
CA ALA A 296 -27.93 -0.64 36.75
C ALA A 296 -26.69 -0.16 35.97
N SER A 297 -26.37 1.13 36.13
CA SER A 297 -25.10 1.75 35.73
C SER A 297 -24.03 1.32 36.74
N ALA A 298 -23.02 0.58 36.29
CA ALA A 298 -21.80 0.33 37.05
C ALA A 298 -20.65 1.12 36.41
N SER A 299 -20.25 2.19 37.09
CA SER A 299 -19.01 2.93 36.83
C SER A 299 -17.82 2.04 37.22
N ALA A 300 -17.08 1.52 36.24
CA ALA A 300 -15.80 0.85 36.49
C ALA A 300 -14.70 1.92 36.54
N SER A 301 -14.14 2.13 37.73
CA SER A 301 -12.94 2.91 37.93
C SER A 301 -11.76 2.25 37.23
N ALA A 302 -11.11 2.96 36.32
CA ALA A 302 -9.85 2.55 35.72
C ALA A 302 -8.72 2.67 36.77
N GLU A 303 -8.31 1.55 37.36
CA GLU A 303 -7.01 1.46 38.03
C GLU A 303 -5.93 1.26 36.95
N THR A 304 -5.12 2.31 36.75
CA THR A 304 -3.89 2.24 35.96
C THR A 304 -2.86 1.40 36.70
N SER A 305 -2.82 0.10 36.39
CA SER A 305 -1.72 -0.77 36.80
C SER A 305 -0.47 -0.44 35.99
N SER A 306 0.42 0.37 36.54
CA SER A 306 1.72 0.67 35.92
C SER A 306 2.65 -0.54 36.07
N VAL A 307 2.91 -1.22 34.95
CA VAL A 307 3.89 -2.31 34.89
C VAL A 307 5.29 -1.70 34.87
N THR A 308 6.06 -1.91 35.95
CA THR A 308 7.44 -1.41 36.04
C THR A 308 8.41 -2.44 35.46
N ILE A 309 9.23 -2.02 34.49
CA ILE A 309 10.29 -2.85 33.89
C ILE A 309 11.42 -3.05 34.92
N PRO A 310 11.78 -4.30 35.29
CA PRO A 310 12.92 -4.57 36.16
C PRO A 310 14.21 -4.08 35.51
N LYS A 311 14.88 -3.13 36.15
CA LYS A 311 16.17 -2.62 35.67
C LYS A 311 17.34 -3.50 36.11
N ASP A 312 17.18 -4.20 37.24
CA ASP A 312 18.18 -5.07 37.85
C ASP A 312 17.81 -6.56 37.71
N GLY A 313 18.79 -7.45 37.87
CA GLY A 313 18.62 -8.91 37.75
C GLY A 313 19.43 -9.54 36.61
N THR A 314 19.55 -10.86 36.66
CA THR A 314 20.21 -11.70 35.65
C THR A 314 19.44 -11.68 34.32
N SER A 315 20.11 -12.07 33.23
CA SER A 315 19.50 -12.16 31.91
C SER A 315 18.33 -13.15 31.89
N GLU A 316 18.44 -14.25 32.64
CA GLU A 316 17.39 -15.24 32.82
C GLU A 316 16.14 -14.65 33.50
N GLU A 317 16.32 -13.84 34.56
CA GLU A 317 15.21 -13.19 35.26
C GLU A 317 14.50 -12.15 34.38
N LYS A 318 15.26 -11.41 33.57
CA LYS A 318 14.71 -10.43 32.61
C LYS A 318 13.93 -11.11 31.48
N LEU A 319 14.42 -12.24 30.98
CA LEU A 319 13.72 -13.06 29.99
C LEU A 319 12.45 -13.69 30.57
N HIS A 320 12.49 -14.14 31.83
CA HIS A 320 11.31 -14.69 32.50
C HIS A 320 10.23 -13.61 32.73
N TRP A 321 10.64 -12.38 33.07
CA TRP A 321 9.74 -11.23 33.15
C TRP A 321 9.12 -10.91 31.79
N ALA A 322 9.92 -10.82 30.72
CA ALA A 322 9.41 -10.57 29.37
C ALA A 322 8.43 -11.67 28.89
N GLY A 323 8.76 -12.94 29.17
CA GLY A 323 7.88 -14.06 28.88
C GLY A 323 6.55 -14.01 29.64
N SER A 324 6.56 -13.50 30.89
CA SER A 324 5.33 -13.32 31.66
C SER A 324 4.41 -12.23 31.12
N ILE A 325 4.99 -11.14 30.59
CA ILE A 325 4.25 -10.07 29.89
C ILE A 325 3.61 -10.62 28.62
N LEU A 326 4.38 -11.33 27.80
CA LEU A 326 3.89 -11.91 26.56
C LEU A 326 2.75 -12.90 26.82
N LYS A 327 2.88 -13.76 27.85
CA LYS A 327 1.83 -14.68 28.27
C LYS A 327 0.59 -13.99 28.81
N ALA A 328 0.74 -12.83 29.47
CA ALA A 328 -0.40 -12.03 29.91
C ALA A 328 -1.11 -11.39 28.72
N LEU A 329 -0.37 -10.85 27.76
CA LEU A 329 -0.95 -10.28 26.52
C LEU A 329 -1.68 -11.34 25.70
N MET A 330 -1.14 -12.56 25.61
CA MET A 330 -1.81 -13.67 24.92
C MET A 330 -3.12 -14.11 25.61
N GLN A 331 -3.31 -13.86 26.91
CA GLN A 331 -4.58 -14.15 27.59
C GLN A 331 -5.68 -13.12 27.28
N TYR A 332 -5.32 -11.94 26.77
CA TYR A 332 -6.26 -10.93 26.29
C TYR A 332 -6.55 -11.03 24.79
N ALA A 333 -5.87 -11.95 24.09
CA ALA A 333 -6.01 -12.17 22.65
C ALA A 333 -6.99 -13.31 22.29
N ASN A 334 -7.86 -13.73 23.22
CA ASN A 334 -8.95 -14.71 23.00
C ASN A 334 -10.32 -14.09 23.28
#